data_AF-A0A9E5BEK0-F1
#
_entry.id   AF-A0A9E5BEK0-F1
#
_cell.length_a   1.000
_cell.length_b   1.000
_cell.length_c   1.000
_cell.angle_alpha   90.00
_cell.angle_beta   90.00
_cell.angle_gamma   90.00
#
_symmetry.space_group_name_H-M   'P 1'
#
loop_
_entity.id
_entity.type
_entity.pdbx_description
1 polymer ?
#
loop_
_entity_poly.entity_id
_entity_poly.type
_entity_poly.pdbx_seq_one_letter_code
_entity_poly.pdbx_strand_id
1 'polypeptide(L)' 'MATKSKNWIQKAIKKPGQLHKDLGVPAGKKIPAGKLAAAAKKGGKVGQRARLAQTLKGMKK' A
#
# COMPACT_ATOMS: atom_id res chain seq x y z
N MET A 1 4.29 -20.36 22.26
CA MET A 1 3.14 -20.13 21.34
C MET A 1 3.20 -18.68 20.85
N ALA A 2 3.51 -18.44 19.58
CA ALA A 2 3.62 -17.08 19.04
C ALA A 2 2.22 -16.43 18.94
N THR A 3 1.95 -15.43 19.77
CA THR A 3 0.72 -14.65 19.72
C THR A 3 0.70 -13.87 18.40
N LYS A 4 -0.03 -14.42 17.43
CA LYS A 4 -0.25 -13.89 16.08
C LYS A 4 -0.65 -12.42 16.23
N SER A 5 0.30 -11.52 15.94
CA SER A 5 0.14 -10.08 16.15
C SER A 5 -1.02 -9.58 15.32
N LYS A 6 -2.19 -9.44 15.95
CA LYS A 6 -3.47 -9.09 15.31
C LYS A 6 -3.40 -7.80 14.49
N ASN A 7 -2.35 -6.99 14.71
CA ASN A 7 -2.11 -5.69 14.11
C ASN A 7 -0.76 -5.59 13.36
N TRP A 8 -0.18 -6.69 12.88
CA TRP A 8 1.13 -6.66 12.19
C TRP A 8 1.13 -5.77 10.94
N ILE A 9 0.02 -5.74 10.19
CA ILE A 9 -0.15 -4.89 8.99
C ILE A 9 -0.25 -3.41 9.38
N GLN A 10 -1.02 -3.09 10.42
CA GLN A 10 -1.14 -1.71 10.92
C GLN A 10 0.20 -1.19 11.44
N LYS A 11 0.97 -2.02 12.14
CA LYS A 11 2.32 -1.67 12.62
C LYS A 11 3.33 -1.51 11.47
N ALA A 12 3.16 -2.25 10.38
CA ALA A 12 3.99 -2.12 9.19
C ALA A 12 3.71 -0.82 8.41
N ILE A 13 2.48 -0.29 8.47
CA ILE A 13 2.10 0.96 7.80
C ILE A 13 2.35 2.15 8.75
N LYS A 14 3.62 2.54 8.89
CA LYS A 14 4.02 3.69 9.73
C LYS A 14 3.58 5.06 9.18
N LYS A 15 3.29 5.16 7.88
CA LYS A 15 2.86 6.40 7.20
C LYS A 15 1.65 6.12 6.30
N PRO A 16 0.41 6.18 6.83
CA PRO A 16 -0.79 6.03 6.01
C PRO A 16 -0.83 7.14 4.93
N GLY A 17 -1.20 6.78 3.70
CA GLY A 17 -1.27 7.73 2.58
C GLY A 17 0.07 8.13 1.96
N GLN A 18 1.20 7.54 2.37
CA GLN A 18 2.49 7.84 1.75
C GLN A 18 2.52 7.46 0.26
N LEU A 19 1.86 6.37 -0.14
CA LEU A 19 1.74 5.98 -1.54
C LEU A 19 1.00 7.03 -2.38
N HIS A 20 -0.02 7.67 -1.80
CA HIS A 20 -0.75 8.78 -2.42
C HIS A 20 0.17 9.99 -2.64
N LYS A 21 0.96 10.35 -1.63
CA LYS A 21 1.97 11.41 -1.72
C LYS A 21 3.04 11.10 -2.78
N ASP A 22 3.55 9.87 -2.77
CA ASP A 22 4.61 9.41 -3.69
C ASP A 22 4.12 9.41 -5.16
N LEU A 23 2.81 9.27 -5.40
CA LEU A 23 2.20 9.25 -6.74
C LEU A 23 1.50 10.57 -7.13
N GLY A 24 1.52 11.58 -6.26
CA GLY A 24 0.81 12.85 -6.46
C GLY A 24 -0.71 12.68 -6.57
N VAL A 25 -1.27 11.65 -5.94
CA VAL A 25 -2.73 11.40 -5.91
C VAL A 25 -3.26 11.87 -4.55
N PRO A 26 -4.39 12.59 -4.48
CA PRO A 26 -4.96 12.99 -3.20
C PRO A 26 -5.28 11.78 -2.31
N ALA A 27 -4.91 11.86 -1.03
CA ALA A 27 -5.25 10.82 -0.06
C ALA A 27 -6.77 10.66 0.03
N GLY A 28 -7.26 9.42 -0.04
CA GLY A 28 -8.70 9.12 -0.08
C GLY A 28 -9.29 9.02 -1.49
N LYS A 29 -8.59 9.49 -2.53
CA LYS A 29 -8.99 9.22 -3.92
C LYS A 29 -8.46 7.87 -4.40
N LYS A 30 -9.18 7.28 -5.36
CA LYS A 30 -8.79 6.03 -6.01
C LYS A 30 -7.47 6.24 -6.75
N ILE A 31 -6.45 5.46 -6.41
CA ILE A 31 -5.17 5.48 -7.15
C ILE A 31 -5.44 4.89 -8.55
N PRO A 32 -5.11 5.61 -9.64
CA PRO A 32 -5.28 5.09 -10.99
C PRO A 32 -4.52 3.78 -11.18
N ALA A 33 -5.14 2.79 -11.84
CA ALA A 33 -4.56 1.47 -12.02
C ALA A 33 -3.20 1.52 -12.75
N GLY A 34 -3.06 2.40 -13.75
CA GLY A 34 -1.79 2.60 -14.46
C GLY A 34 -0.67 3.12 -13.55
N LYS A 35 -0.94 4.11 -12.70
CA LYS A 35 0.05 4.64 -11.74
C LYS A 35 0.39 3.62 -10.66
N LEU A 36 -0.60 2.88 -10.16
CA LEU A 36 -0.41 1.82 -9.17
C LEU A 36 0.47 0.69 -9.73
N ALA A 37 0.22 0.24 -10.96
CA ALA A 37 0.99 -0.80 -11.63
C ALA A 37 2.43 -0.35 -11.94
N ALA A 38 2.59 0.89 -12.43
CA ALA A 38 3.92 1.48 -12.65
C ALA A 38 4.71 1.57 -11.33
N ALA A 39 4.06 1.99 -10.24
CA ALA A 39 4.66 2.02 -8.92
C ALA A 39 5.07 0.62 -8.42
N ALA A 40 4.19 -0.38 -8.59
CA ALA A 40 4.47 -1.77 -8.20
C ALA A 40 5.66 -2.38 -8.97
N LYS A 41 5.89 -1.93 -10.21
CA LYS A 41 7.07 -2.29 -11.02
C LYS A 41 8.33 -1.52 -10.61
N LYS A 42 8.21 -0.28 -10.10
CA LYS A 42 9.34 0.62 -9.79
C LYS A 42 10.28 0.15 -8.68
N GLY A 43 9.99 -0.96 -7.99
CA GLY A 43 10.84 -1.49 -6.92
C GLY A 43 10.94 -0.57 -5.70
N GLY A 44 11.77 -0.96 -4.72
CA GLY A 44 12.00 -0.17 -3.51
C GLY A 44 10.77 0.00 -2.59
N LYS A 45 10.84 0.97 -1.67
CA LYS A 45 9.78 1.23 -0.68
C LYS A 45 8.46 1.67 -1.34
N VAL A 46 8.51 2.39 -2.46
CA VAL A 46 7.31 2.81 -3.22
C VAL A 46 6.64 1.60 -3.87
N GLY A 47 7.41 0.71 -4.50
CA GLY A 47 6.86 -0.51 -5.10
C GLY A 47 6.32 -1.50 -4.08
N GLN A 48 6.97 -1.65 -2.93
CA GLN A 48 6.44 -2.45 -1.82
C GLN A 48 5.09 -1.92 -1.33
N ARG A 49 4.94 -0.60 -1.17
CA ARG A 49 3.67 0.03 -0.80
C ARG A 49 2.60 -0.17 -1.86
N ALA A 50 2.95 -0.07 -3.14
CA ALA A 50 2.01 -0.28 -4.24
C ALA A 50 1.51 -1.73 -4.30
N ARG A 51 2.40 -2.71 -4.12
CA ARG A 51 2.02 -4.14 -4.04
C ARG A 51 1.15 -4.42 -2.83
N LEU A 52 1.50 -3.86 -1.66
CA LEU A 52 0.67 -3.98 -0.46
C LEU A 52 -0.74 -3.40 -0.72
N ALA A 53 -0.85 -2.24 -1.37
CA ALA A 53 -2.15 -1.66 -1.72
C ALA A 53 -2.96 -2.54 -2.70
N GLN A 54 -2.29 -3.21 -3.65
CA GLN A 54 -2.93 -4.21 -4.52
C GLN A 54 -3.46 -5.40 -3.72
N THR A 55 -2.66 -5.96 -2.81
CA THR A 55 -3.05 -7.07 -1.94
C THR A 55 -4.24 -6.68 -1.05
N LEU A 56 -4.18 -5.50 -0.41
CA LEU A 56 -5.26 -5.02 0.47
C LEU A 56 -6.56 -4.74 -0.29
N LYS A 57 -6.49 -4.35 -1.57
CA LYS A 57 -7.69 -4.21 -2.43
C LYS A 57 -8.42 -5.54 -2.61
N GLY A 58 -7.69 -6.64 -2.72
CA GLY A 58 -8.27 -8.00 -2.83
C GLY A 58 -8.73 -8.58 -1.50
N MET A 59 -8.19 -8.09 -0.38
CA MET A 59 -8.48 -8.59 0.97
C MET A 59 -9.74 -7.97 1.60
N LYS A 60 -10.23 -6.84 1.07
CA LYS A 60 -11.51 -6.21 1.46
C LYS A 60 -12.68 -6.76 0.63
N LYS A 61 -12.87 -8.08 0.63
CA LYS A 61 -14.06 -8.71 0.09
C LYS A 61 -14.94 -9.17 1.24
#